data_AF-A0A942HKS9-F1
#
_entry.id   AF-A0A942HKS9-F1
#
_cell.length_a   1.000
_cell.length_b   1.000
_cell.length_c   1.000
_cell.angle_alpha   90.00
_cell.angle_beta   90.00
_cell.angle_gamma   90.00
#
_symmetry.space_group_name_H-M   'P 1'
#
loop_
_entity.id
_entity.type
_entity.pdbx_description
1 polymer ?
#
loop_
_entity_poly.entity_id
_entity_poly.type
_entity_poly.pdbx_seq_one_letter_code
_entity_poly.pdbx_strand_id
1 'polypeptide(L)'
;MAVASALLALAAVAGCGGSEGVAAGASVNVYVAARLCPGAREALSRDEGRVGEVEVRALCLAPVVGGGRIDLAAQGANARRASQDSTTVAFVEAKGKPARFAKPIVAAAGIAFVEATSGEAAMERVLKAIAAAGSGSLRKQVLEALG
;
A
#
# COMPACT_ATOMS: atom_id res chain seq x y z
N MET A 1 -29.99 -45.38 14.21
CA MET A 1 -30.01 -44.53 13.00
C MET A 1 -31.28 -43.71 13.01
N ALA A 2 -31.18 -42.40 13.25
CA ALA A 2 -32.06 -41.35 12.73
C ALA A 2 -31.55 -40.03 13.30
N VAL A 3 -30.86 -39.27 12.45
CA VAL A 3 -30.36 -37.92 12.70
C VAL A 3 -31.51 -36.97 12.38
N ALA A 4 -31.84 -36.06 13.30
CA ALA A 4 -32.75 -34.95 12.99
C ALA A 4 -32.18 -33.66 13.59
N SER A 5 -31.44 -32.97 12.72
CA SER A 5 -30.94 -31.62 12.88
C SER A 5 -32.06 -30.64 13.26
N ALA A 6 -31.84 -29.87 14.32
CA ALA A 6 -32.62 -28.68 14.60
C ALA A 6 -31.66 -27.49 14.76
N LEU A 7 -31.75 -26.59 13.79
CA LEU A 7 -31.08 -25.30 13.74
C LEU A 7 -31.39 -24.50 15.01
N LEU A 8 -30.35 -24.02 15.69
CA LEU A 8 -30.46 -22.87 16.58
C LEU A 8 -29.63 -21.73 16.02
N ALA A 9 -30.36 -20.73 15.54
CA ALA A 9 -29.89 -19.43 15.13
C ALA A 9 -29.10 -18.76 16.27
N LEU A 10 -27.88 -18.33 15.98
CA LEU A 10 -27.24 -17.23 16.70
C LEU A 10 -27.07 -16.06 15.74
N ALA A 11 -28.01 -15.12 15.85
CA ALA A 11 -27.85 -13.77 15.34
C ALA A 11 -27.57 -12.83 16.52
N ALA A 12 -26.56 -11.97 16.32
CA ALA A 12 -26.22 -10.76 17.08
C ALA A 12 -25.61 -11.01 18.48
N VAL A 13 -24.58 -10.31 18.96
CA VAL A 13 -24.18 -8.90 18.81
C VAL A 13 -22.69 -8.81 19.17
N ALA A 14 -21.91 -7.96 18.47
CA ALA A 14 -20.90 -7.03 19.05
C ALA A 14 -19.80 -6.69 18.03
N GLY A 15 -19.63 -5.39 17.73
CA GLY A 15 -18.35 -4.87 17.23
C GLY A 15 -18.34 -4.10 15.91
N CYS A 16 -19.31 -3.22 15.64
CA CYS A 16 -19.07 -2.09 14.74
C CYS A 16 -18.25 -1.05 15.53
N GLY A 17 -16.93 -1.26 15.57
CA GLY A 17 -16.00 -0.52 16.42
C GLY A 17 -14.71 -1.31 16.63
N GLY A 18 -14.22 -1.96 15.58
CA GLY A 18 -12.97 -2.70 15.63
C GLY A 18 -11.84 -1.73 15.35
N SER A 19 -10.98 -1.51 16.33
CA SER A 19 -9.64 -0.96 16.16
C SER A 19 -9.09 -1.42 14.81
N GLU A 20 -8.68 -0.50 13.95
CA GLU A 20 -8.01 -0.80 12.68
C GLU A 20 -6.63 -1.42 12.95
N GLY A 21 -6.56 -2.50 13.73
CA GLY A 21 -5.37 -3.31 13.87
C GLY A 21 -5.30 -4.22 12.65
N VAL A 22 -4.12 -4.26 12.04
CA VAL A 22 -3.82 -5.23 10.99
C VAL A 22 -3.87 -6.62 11.63
N ALA A 23 -4.84 -7.44 11.23
CA ALA A 23 -4.89 -8.83 11.66
C ALA A 23 -3.61 -9.55 11.22
N ALA A 24 -3.09 -10.43 12.06
CA ALA A 24 -1.99 -11.33 11.73
C ALA A 24 -2.20 -11.96 10.34
N GLY A 25 -1.22 -11.83 9.43
CA GLY A 25 -1.32 -12.34 8.05
C GLY A 25 -1.94 -11.40 7.02
N ALA A 26 -2.16 -10.12 7.34
CA ALA A 26 -2.64 -9.17 6.34
C ALA A 26 -1.61 -8.89 5.25
N SER A 27 -2.09 -8.71 4.02
CA SER A 27 -1.30 -8.24 2.90
C SER A 27 -1.55 -6.77 2.64
N VAL A 28 -0.47 -6.01 2.40
CA VAL A 28 -0.50 -4.59 2.04
C VAL A 28 0.21 -4.33 0.74
N ASN A 29 -0.29 -3.32 0.03
CA ASN A 29 0.20 -2.94 -1.29
C ASN A 29 1.01 -1.64 -1.23
N VAL A 30 2.10 -1.63 -1.98
CA VAL A 30 2.90 -0.44 -2.28
C VAL A 30 2.87 -0.25 -3.79
N TYR A 31 2.28 0.84 -4.25
CA TYR A 31 2.24 1.16 -5.68
C TYR A 31 3.52 1.90 -6.06
N VAL A 32 4.26 1.38 -7.04
CA VAL A 32 5.60 1.87 -7.38
C VAL A 32 5.65 2.28 -8.83
N ALA A 33 6.13 3.50 -9.10
CA ALA A 33 6.37 4.00 -10.44
C ALA A 33 7.22 3.02 -11.26
N ALA A 34 6.85 2.82 -12.53
CA ALA A 34 7.44 1.79 -13.40
C ALA A 34 8.98 1.74 -13.33
N ARG A 35 9.64 2.91 -13.40
CA ARG A 35 11.11 3.01 -13.40
C ARG A 35 11.78 2.65 -12.08
N LEU A 36 11.05 2.71 -10.97
CA LEU A 36 11.54 2.37 -9.64
C LEU A 36 11.21 0.92 -9.26
N CYS A 37 10.29 0.27 -9.97
CA CYS A 37 9.77 -1.02 -9.58
C CYS A 37 10.82 -2.15 -9.48
N PRO A 38 11.82 -2.25 -10.38
CA PRO A 38 12.86 -3.27 -10.26
C PRO A 38 13.59 -3.23 -8.92
N GLY A 39 14.10 -2.06 -8.51
CA GLY A 39 14.79 -1.90 -7.23
C GLY A 39 13.87 -2.10 -6.03
N ALA A 40 12.60 -1.69 -6.13
CA ALA A 40 11.63 -1.92 -5.07
C ALA A 40 11.33 -3.43 -4.87
N ARG A 41 11.26 -4.20 -5.96
CA ARG A 41 11.11 -5.66 -5.89
C ARG A 41 12.35 -6.33 -5.33
N GLU A 42 13.53 -5.86 -5.73
CA GLU A 42 14.79 -6.37 -5.19
C GLU A 42 14.87 -6.19 -3.66
N ALA A 43 14.48 -5.02 -3.15
CA ALA A 43 14.39 -4.78 -1.71
C ALA A 43 13.42 -5.76 -1.03
N LEU A 44 12.24 -6.01 -1.61
CA LEU A 44 11.28 -6.98 -1.04
C LEU A 44 11.81 -8.41 -1.04
N SER A 45 12.55 -8.81 -2.07
CA SER A 45 13.05 -10.19 -2.18
C SER A 45 14.01 -10.59 -1.06
N ARG A 46 14.65 -9.64 -0.37
CA ARG A 46 15.60 -9.92 0.72
C ARG A 46 14.94 -10.61 1.91
N ASP A 47 13.68 -10.26 2.20
CA ASP A 47 12.90 -10.76 3.34
C ASP A 47 11.61 -11.49 2.90
N GLU A 48 11.62 -12.06 1.68
CA GLU A 48 10.45 -12.72 1.06
C GLU A 48 9.18 -11.84 1.03
N GLY A 49 9.36 -10.52 1.00
CA GLY A 49 8.29 -9.54 1.02
C GLY A 49 7.52 -9.50 2.33
N ARG A 50 8.14 -9.83 3.47
CA ARG A 50 7.47 -9.81 4.77
C ARG A 50 8.12 -8.85 5.76
N VAL A 51 7.29 -8.25 6.61
CA VAL A 51 7.71 -7.45 7.77
C VAL A 51 6.92 -7.94 8.98
N GLY A 52 7.56 -8.74 9.83
CA GLY A 52 6.86 -9.48 10.88
C GLY A 52 5.82 -10.41 10.28
N GLU A 53 4.55 -10.22 10.63
CA GLU A 53 3.42 -11.00 10.12
C GLU A 53 2.71 -10.37 8.90
N VAL A 54 3.20 -9.23 8.42
CA VAL A 54 2.60 -8.48 7.31
C VAL A 54 3.28 -8.86 6.00
N GLU A 55 2.49 -9.26 5.00
CA GLU A 55 2.98 -9.46 3.64
C GLU A 55 2.92 -8.13 2.87
N VAL A 56 4.03 -7.72 2.26
CA VAL A 56 4.17 -6.48 1.52
C VAL A 56 4.40 -6.78 0.04
N ARG A 57 3.54 -6.22 -0.81
CA ARG A 57 3.59 -6.42 -2.28
C ARG A 57 3.89 -5.11 -3.00
N ALA A 58 4.89 -5.14 -3.89
CA ALA A 58 5.13 -4.03 -4.82
C ALA A 58 4.31 -4.20 -6.10
N LEU A 59 3.37 -3.29 -6.33
CA LEU A 59 2.58 -3.22 -7.55
C LEU A 59 3.19 -2.18 -8.50
N CYS A 60 3.79 -2.66 -9.60
CA CYS A 60 4.36 -1.78 -10.61
C CYS A 60 3.27 -1.04 -11.38
N LEU A 61 3.37 0.28 -11.41
CA LEU A 61 2.48 1.15 -12.16
C LEU A 61 2.81 1.18 -13.65
N ALA A 62 1.83 1.60 -14.45
CA ALA A 62 2.07 1.89 -15.86
C ALA A 62 3.05 3.08 -15.98
N PRO A 63 3.97 3.08 -16.97
CA PRO A 63 4.87 4.20 -17.19
C PRO A 63 4.08 5.46 -17.59
N VAL A 64 4.46 6.60 -17.01
CA VAL A 64 3.78 7.89 -17.21
C VAL A 64 4.63 8.92 -17.93
N VAL A 65 5.85 8.55 -18.29
CA VAL A 65 6.75 9.34 -19.13
C VAL A 65 7.15 8.49 -20.33
N GLY A 66 6.86 8.99 -21.53
CA GLY A 66 7.22 8.37 -22.80
C GLY A 66 7.49 9.44 -23.85
N GLY A 67 8.54 9.27 -24.67
CA GLY A 67 8.90 10.24 -25.70
C GLY A 67 9.13 11.67 -25.19
N GLY A 68 9.59 11.81 -23.93
CA GLY A 68 9.85 13.11 -23.29
C GLY A 68 8.59 13.85 -22.78
N ARG A 69 7.40 13.26 -22.90
CA ARG A 69 6.14 13.86 -22.44
C ARG A 69 5.57 13.10 -21.25
N ILE A 70 4.76 13.80 -20.46
CA ILE A 70 4.04 13.22 -19.32
C ILE A 70 2.64 12.84 -19.79
N ASP A 71 2.27 11.58 -19.57
CA ASP A 71 0.90 11.11 -19.73
C ASP A 71 0.12 11.35 -18.43
N LEU A 72 -0.66 12.44 -18.41
CA LEU A 72 -1.47 12.81 -17.26
C LEU A 72 -2.64 11.85 -17.04
N ALA A 73 -3.14 11.20 -18.09
CA ALA A 73 -4.22 10.23 -17.99
C ALA A 73 -3.71 8.96 -17.29
N ALA A 74 -2.55 8.46 -17.70
CA ALA A 74 -1.88 7.36 -17.02
C ALA A 74 -1.54 7.70 -15.56
N GLN A 75 -1.05 8.92 -15.29
CA GLN A 75 -0.72 9.34 -13.92
C GLN A 75 -1.97 9.42 -13.02
N GLY A 76 -3.07 9.98 -13.53
CA GLY A 76 -4.35 10.01 -12.82
C GLY A 76 -4.92 8.61 -12.58
N ALA A 77 -4.85 7.72 -13.58
CA ALA A 77 -5.33 6.34 -13.46
C ALA A 77 -4.52 5.54 -12.42
N ASN A 78 -3.19 5.70 -12.41
CA ASN A 78 -2.31 5.10 -11.41
C ASN A 78 -2.65 5.57 -9.99
N ALA A 79 -2.78 6.88 -9.78
CA ALA A 79 -3.12 7.45 -8.47
C ALA A 79 -4.52 7.03 -8.00
N ARG A 80 -5.50 6.99 -8.91
CA ARG A 80 -6.86 6.51 -8.61
C ARG A 80 -6.86 5.05 -8.20
N ARG A 81 -6.15 4.18 -8.92
CA ARG A 81 -6.04 2.74 -8.58
C ARG A 81 -5.48 2.55 -7.17
N ALA A 82 -4.39 3.23 -6.85
CA ALA A 82 -3.81 3.17 -5.50
C ALA A 82 -4.78 3.67 -4.42
N SER A 83 -5.52 4.75 -4.69
CA SER A 83 -6.48 5.34 -3.76
C SER A 83 -7.74 4.49 -3.53
N GLN A 84 -8.13 3.69 -4.52
CA GLN A 84 -9.29 2.79 -4.42
C GLN A 84 -8.94 1.44 -3.78
N ASP A 85 -7.66 1.15 -3.61
CA ASP A 85 -7.17 -0.08 -3.00
C ASP A 85 -7.06 0.09 -1.47
N SER A 86 -7.89 -0.66 -0.75
CA SER A 86 -8.01 -0.60 0.71
C SER A 86 -6.80 -1.16 1.45
N THR A 87 -5.87 -1.84 0.78
CA THR A 87 -4.64 -2.35 1.39
C THR A 87 -3.40 -1.51 1.02
N THR A 88 -3.56 -0.45 0.22
CA THR A 88 -2.45 0.46 -0.10
C THR A 88 -1.97 1.19 1.14
N VAL A 89 -0.66 1.15 1.39
CA VAL A 89 -0.02 1.91 2.48
C VAL A 89 0.91 3.00 1.97
N ALA A 90 1.45 2.86 0.75
CA ALA A 90 2.34 3.84 0.16
C ALA A 90 2.25 3.89 -1.37
N PHE A 91 2.54 5.08 -1.91
CA PHE A 91 2.71 5.37 -3.33
C PHE A 91 4.13 5.91 -3.55
N VAL A 92 4.97 5.12 -4.21
CA VAL A 92 6.36 5.47 -4.51
C VAL A 92 6.42 6.03 -5.92
N GLU A 93 6.71 7.32 -6.00
CA GLU A 93 6.88 8.02 -7.26
C GLU A 93 8.31 8.52 -7.37
N ALA A 94 8.74 8.68 -8.60
CA ALA A 94 10.06 9.14 -8.86
C ALA A 94 10.09 10.68 -8.92
N LYS A 95 11.17 11.29 -8.41
CA LYS A 95 11.30 12.76 -8.38
C LYS A 95 11.08 13.35 -9.77
N GLY A 96 10.27 14.41 -9.84
CA GLY A 96 10.01 15.15 -11.07
C GLY A 96 8.61 15.71 -11.19
N LYS A 97 8.29 16.24 -12.37
CA LYS A 97 6.99 16.83 -12.69
C LYS A 97 5.80 15.86 -12.51
N PRO A 98 5.87 14.56 -12.89
CA PRO A 98 4.74 13.63 -12.72
C PRO A 98 4.28 13.49 -11.26
N ALA A 99 5.20 13.55 -10.30
CA ALA A 99 4.92 13.43 -8.88
C ALA A 99 3.88 14.46 -8.39
N ARG A 100 3.93 15.69 -8.93
CA ARG A 100 3.03 16.78 -8.55
C ARG A 100 1.56 16.51 -8.86
N PHE A 101 1.27 15.64 -9.84
CA PHE A 101 -0.10 15.33 -10.25
C PHE A 101 -0.71 14.18 -9.45
N ALA A 102 0.09 13.19 -9.02
CA ALA A 102 -0.40 12.08 -8.21
C ALA A 102 -0.49 12.42 -6.73
N LYS A 103 0.46 13.21 -6.20
CA LYS A 103 0.55 13.56 -4.77
C LYS A 103 -0.78 14.01 -4.15
N PRO A 104 -1.51 15.01 -4.69
CA PRO A 104 -2.76 15.46 -4.05
C PRO A 104 -3.85 14.38 -4.03
N ILE A 105 -3.89 13.50 -5.03
CA ILE A 105 -4.89 12.43 -5.14
C ILE A 105 -4.66 11.40 -4.04
N VAL A 106 -3.43 10.91 -3.90
CA VAL A 106 -3.13 9.87 -2.91
C VAL A 106 -3.05 10.41 -1.48
N ALA A 107 -2.65 11.69 -1.31
CA ALA A 107 -2.71 12.36 -0.01
C ALA A 107 -4.16 12.51 0.49
N ALA A 108 -5.11 12.84 -0.39
CA ALA A 108 -6.52 12.88 -0.03
C ALA A 108 -7.09 11.51 0.37
N ALA A 109 -6.44 10.41 -0.08
CA ALA A 109 -6.78 9.04 0.31
C ALA A 109 -6.03 8.55 1.57
N GLY A 110 -5.22 9.41 2.22
CA GLY A 110 -4.43 9.04 3.39
C GLY A 110 -3.32 8.02 3.09
N ILE A 111 -2.75 8.07 1.88
CA ILE A 111 -1.67 7.18 1.45
C ILE A 111 -0.34 7.95 1.49
N ALA A 112 0.68 7.33 2.09
CA ALA A 112 2.03 7.91 2.14
C ALA A 112 2.58 8.13 0.73
N PHE A 113 3.02 9.34 0.41
CA PHE A 113 3.62 9.66 -0.89
C PHE A 113 5.15 9.78 -0.77
N VAL A 114 5.87 8.83 -1.36
CA VAL A 114 7.32 8.76 -1.28
C VAL A 114 7.94 9.17 -2.61
N GLU A 115 8.55 10.36 -2.65
CA GLU A 115 9.37 10.78 -3.79
C GLU A 115 10.79 10.24 -3.68
N ALA A 116 11.23 9.44 -4.66
CA ALA A 116 12.52 8.79 -4.63
C ALA A 116 13.28 8.83 -5.97
N THR A 117 14.59 8.58 -5.88
CA THR A 117 15.46 8.37 -7.04
C THR A 117 15.81 6.89 -7.23
N SER A 118 15.74 6.09 -6.16
CA SER A 118 15.92 4.65 -6.16
C SER A 118 14.68 3.97 -5.59
N GLY A 119 14.22 2.91 -6.25
CA GLY A 119 13.10 2.11 -5.76
C GLY A 119 13.46 1.26 -4.55
N GLU A 120 14.72 0.79 -4.48
CA GLU A 120 15.23 0.01 -3.35
C GLU A 120 15.19 0.84 -2.07
N ALA A 121 15.87 1.99 -2.05
CA ALA A 121 15.89 2.87 -0.89
C ALA A 121 14.50 3.39 -0.49
N ALA A 122 13.60 3.57 -1.47
CA ALA A 122 12.21 3.94 -1.19
C ALA A 122 11.47 2.81 -0.48
N MET A 123 11.62 1.58 -0.98
CA MET A 123 10.99 0.42 -0.39
C MET A 123 11.55 0.12 1.00
N GLU A 124 12.86 0.21 1.21
CA GLU A 124 13.49 0.05 2.54
C GLU A 124 12.91 1.03 3.57
N ARG A 125 12.67 2.28 3.18
CA ARG A 125 12.00 3.26 4.04
C ARG A 125 10.56 2.86 4.37
N VAL A 126 9.82 2.33 3.39
CA VAL A 126 8.45 1.82 3.60
C VAL A 126 8.45 0.61 4.54
N LEU A 127 9.33 -0.36 4.31
CA LEU A 127 9.45 -1.55 5.16
C LEU A 127 9.84 -1.18 6.60
N LYS A 128 10.75 -0.22 6.77
CA LYS A 128 11.10 0.30 8.09
C LYS A 128 9.92 0.99 8.78
N ALA A 129 9.11 1.75 8.06
CA ALA A 129 7.91 2.38 8.60
C ALA A 129 6.85 1.33 9.02
N ILE A 130 6.69 0.26 8.23
CA ILE A 130 5.81 -0.86 8.57
C ILE A 130 6.32 -1.59 9.82
N ALA A 131 7.63 -1.85 9.91
CA ALA A 131 8.23 -2.54 11.05
C ALA A 131 8.10 -1.75 12.36
N ALA A 132 8.11 -0.42 12.27
CA ALA A 132 7.96 0.47 13.43
C ALA A 132 6.49 0.69 13.84
N ALA A 133 5.53 0.26 13.02
CA ALA A 133 4.12 0.43 13.31
C ALA A 133 3.70 -0.47 14.48
N GLY A 134 3.04 0.12 15.47
CA GLY A 134 2.44 -0.57 16.61
C GLY A 134 0.99 -0.96 16.36
N SER A 135 0.24 -1.13 17.45
CA SER A 135 -1.20 -1.41 17.40
C SER A 135 -1.99 -0.23 16.85
N GLY A 136 -2.68 -0.43 15.72
CA GLY A 136 -3.52 0.58 15.08
C GLY A 136 -3.41 0.54 13.56
N SER A 137 -4.00 1.54 12.90
CA SER A 137 -4.08 1.61 11.44
C SER A 137 -2.70 1.71 10.82
N LEU A 138 -2.21 0.63 10.21
CA LEU A 138 -0.90 0.59 9.58
C LEU A 138 -0.76 1.66 8.50
N ARG A 139 -1.82 1.87 7.69
CA ARG A 139 -1.85 2.95 6.69
C ARG A 139 -1.57 4.31 7.32
N LYS A 140 -2.25 4.64 8.42
CA LYS A 140 -2.08 5.91 9.12
C LYS A 140 -0.67 6.06 9.69
N GLN A 141 -0.14 5.01 10.32
CA GLN A 141 1.20 5.04 10.91
C GLN A 141 2.29 5.18 9.84
N VAL A 142 2.15 4.47 8.72
CA VAL A 142 3.07 4.60 7.56
C VAL A 142 2.99 6.00 6.96
N LEU A 143 1.80 6.60 6.86
CA LEU A 143 1.63 7.99 6.43
C LEU A 143 2.37 8.95 7.37
N GLU A 144 2.12 8.88 8.67
CA GLU A 144 2.77 9.73 9.68
C GLU A 144 4.30 9.60 9.68
N ALA A 145 4.82 8.39 9.45
CA ALA A 145 6.26 8.13 9.42
C ALA A 145 6.96 8.63 8.14
N LEU A 146 6.25 8.75 7.02
CA LEU A 146 6.84 9.00 5.70
C LEU A 146 6.48 10.34 5.06
N GLY A 147 5.45 11.04 5.55
CA GLY A 147 5.13 12.40 5.12
C GLY A 147 3.67 12.81 5.27
#